data_AF-A0A1I7TVN1-F1
#
_entry.id   AF-A0A1I7TVN1-F1
#
_cell.length_a   1.000
_cell.length_b   1.000
_cell.length_c   1.000
_cell.angle_alpha   90.00
_cell.angle_beta   90.00
_cell.angle_gamma   90.00
#
_symmetry.space_group_name_H-M   'P 1'
#
loop_
_entity.id
_entity.type
_entity.pdbx_description
1 polymer ?
#
loop_
_entity_poly.entity_id
_entity_poly.type
_entity_poly.pdbx_seq_one_letter_code
_entity_poly.pdbx_strand_id
1 'polypeptide(L)'
;MTSELEEKLRDLNISNTISSLETFPNLCDLPLEIVEMIVERLDLRGRVIAGRVCKTFRIMTDLLGTPRRCDDLKITIGPERSQVIINGYTIDYKRPEGENDEECRKIMIGKMLDDFLPLINDCQLNFFSARFDDYLSNILFHDVFQERSKPLKAHTLICKGFHHTHRFIETRLVDWASPRFREYHQMEKQADDIIKVNLRKIQCSGIMPNPWLQDTVTETIKYFREGQEDIYVDEPNLVPPKKQ
;
A
#
# COMPACT_ATOMS: atom_id res chain seq x y z
N MET A 1 15.51 -20.12 10.86
CA MET A 1 14.74 -19.65 9.69
C MET A 1 13.81 -20.72 9.10
N THR A 2 13.89 -21.99 9.52
CA THR A 2 13.05 -23.10 9.04
C THR A 2 11.72 -23.27 9.81
N SER A 3 11.62 -22.83 11.08
CA SER A 3 10.44 -23.09 11.92
C SER A 3 9.19 -22.28 11.55
N GLU A 4 9.35 -21.06 11.05
CA GLU A 4 8.23 -20.17 10.69
C GLU A 4 7.52 -20.60 9.40
N LEU A 5 8.24 -21.31 8.53
CA LEU A 5 7.69 -21.89 7.30
C LEU A 5 6.93 -23.19 7.61
N GLU A 6 7.47 -24.00 8.53
CA GLU A 6 6.85 -25.26 9.00
C GLU A 6 5.53 -25.00 9.73
N GLU A 7 5.43 -23.92 10.50
CA GLU A 7 4.21 -23.53 11.21
C GLU A 7 3.11 -23.12 10.22
N LYS A 8 3.44 -22.32 9.20
CA LYS A 8 2.49 -21.91 8.14
C LYS A 8 2.00 -23.06 7.25
N LEU A 9 2.78 -24.13 7.12
CA LEU A 9 2.39 -25.33 6.37
C LEU A 9 1.41 -26.22 7.14
N ARG A 10 1.42 -26.19 8.48
CA ARG A 10 0.46 -26.93 9.32
C ARG A 10 -0.95 -26.34 9.25
N ASP A 11 -1.06 -25.01 9.18
CA ASP A 11 -2.34 -24.31 9.05
C ASP A 11 -3.08 -24.63 7.75
N LEU A 12 -2.38 -25.13 6.72
CA LEU A 12 -2.94 -25.51 5.43
C LEU A 12 -3.50 -26.95 5.39
N ASN A 13 -3.52 -27.68 6.52
CA ASN A 13 -4.08 -29.04 6.61
C ASN A 13 -3.44 -30.06 5.64
N ILE A 14 -2.20 -29.83 5.22
CA ILE A 14 -1.44 -30.71 4.32
C ILE A 14 -0.89 -31.95 5.07
N SER A 15 -0.98 -31.98 6.41
CA SER A 15 -0.23 -32.92 7.25
C SER A 15 -0.67 -34.38 7.16
N ASN A 16 -1.83 -34.70 6.59
CA ASN A 16 -2.36 -36.08 6.59
C ASN A 16 -2.03 -36.88 5.32
N THR A 17 -1.29 -36.32 4.36
CA THR A 17 -0.98 -37.01 3.09
C THR A 17 0.51 -37.30 2.87
N ILE A 18 1.38 -36.96 3.83
CA ILE A 18 2.86 -37.08 3.67
C ILE A 18 3.36 -38.32 4.44
N SER A 19 3.01 -39.52 3.96
CA SER A 19 3.53 -40.79 4.49
C SER A 19 4.79 -41.30 3.75
N SER A 20 5.39 -40.51 2.87
CA SER A 20 6.71 -40.82 2.29
C SER A 20 7.38 -39.53 1.83
N LEU A 21 8.34 -39.03 2.60
CA LEU A 21 9.20 -37.90 2.23
C LEU A 21 10.24 -38.38 1.20
N GLU A 22 9.77 -38.74 0.00
CA GLU A 22 10.57 -38.47 -1.19
C GLU A 22 10.52 -36.96 -1.37
N THR A 23 11.70 -36.33 -1.43
CA THR A 23 11.91 -34.89 -1.59
C THR A 23 10.80 -34.23 -2.38
N PHE A 24 10.09 -33.25 -1.80
CA PHE A 24 9.12 -32.46 -2.53
C PHE A 24 9.76 -31.99 -3.84
N PRO A 25 9.15 -32.25 -5.01
CA PRO A 25 9.70 -31.81 -6.27
C PRO A 25 9.87 -30.29 -6.22
N ASN A 26 11.06 -29.82 -6.54
CA ASN A 26 11.36 -28.40 -6.52
C ASN A 26 10.46 -27.72 -7.57
N LEU A 27 9.69 -26.71 -7.16
CA LEU A 27 8.84 -25.93 -8.07
C LEU A 27 9.65 -25.31 -9.23
N CYS A 28 10.95 -25.08 -9.03
CA CYS A 28 11.85 -24.60 -10.08
C CYS A 28 12.18 -25.65 -11.16
N ASP A 29 11.86 -26.93 -10.93
CA ASP A 29 12.08 -28.01 -11.90
C ASP A 29 10.85 -28.24 -12.80
N LEU A 30 9.76 -27.51 -12.57
CA LEU A 30 8.58 -27.56 -13.43
C LEU A 30 8.87 -26.87 -14.77
N PRO A 31 8.34 -27.40 -15.90
CA PRO A 31 8.36 -26.70 -17.18
C PRO A 31 7.75 -25.30 -17.06
N LEU A 32 8.29 -24.35 -17.82
CA LEU A 32 7.92 -22.95 -17.74
C LEU A 32 6.41 -22.77 -17.99
N GLU A 33 5.85 -23.55 -18.91
CA GLU A 33 4.43 -23.57 -19.27
C GLU A 33 3.53 -23.93 -18.08
N ILE A 34 3.98 -24.84 -17.21
CA ILE A 34 3.23 -25.23 -16.00
C ILE A 34 3.29 -24.12 -14.95
N VAL A 35 4.47 -23.50 -14.78
CA VAL A 35 4.63 -22.33 -13.91
C VAL A 35 3.73 -21.19 -14.38
N GLU A 36 3.64 -21.01 -15.71
CA GLU A 36 2.78 -20.05 -16.37
C GLU A 36 1.31 -20.28 -16.00
N MET A 37 0.81 -21.51 -16.21
CA MET A 37 -0.57 -21.89 -15.87
C MET A 37 -0.89 -21.70 -14.37
N ILE A 38 0.08 -21.94 -13.49
CA ILE A 38 -0.08 -21.68 -12.05
C ILE A 38 -0.28 -20.18 -11.82
N VAL A 39 0.65 -19.35 -12.33
CA VAL A 39 0.65 -17.90 -12.14
C VAL A 39 -0.61 -17.25 -12.73
N GLU A 40 -1.10 -17.73 -13.88
CA GLU A 40 -2.34 -17.27 -14.48
C GLU A 40 -3.55 -17.45 -13.56
N ARG A 41 -3.59 -18.57 -12.82
CA ARG A 41 -4.68 -18.90 -11.89
C ARG A 41 -4.57 -18.19 -10.54
N LEU A 42 -3.40 -17.68 -10.18
CA LEU A 42 -3.21 -16.95 -8.93
C LEU A 42 -3.99 -15.63 -8.97
N ASP A 43 -4.62 -15.31 -7.84
CA ASP A 43 -5.09 -13.96 -7.59
C ASP A 43 -3.91 -13.02 -7.31
N LEU A 44 -4.20 -11.73 -7.13
CA LEU A 44 -3.17 -10.72 -6.98
C LEU A 44 -2.25 -11.01 -5.78
N ARG A 45 -2.81 -11.47 -4.67
CA ARG A 45 -2.07 -11.88 -3.48
C ARG A 45 -1.15 -13.07 -3.77
N GLY A 46 -1.69 -14.11 -4.42
CA GLY A 46 -0.94 -15.29 -4.82
C GLY A 46 0.25 -14.94 -5.70
N ARG A 47 0.07 -14.00 -6.64
CA ARG A 47 1.17 -13.51 -7.50
C ARG A 47 2.25 -12.76 -6.72
N VAL A 48 1.88 -11.89 -5.78
CA VAL A 48 2.87 -11.21 -4.91
C VAL A 48 3.66 -12.22 -4.08
N ILE A 49 2.97 -13.20 -3.48
CA ILE A 49 3.63 -14.25 -2.70
C ILE A 49 4.56 -15.07 -3.60
N ALA A 50 4.08 -15.51 -4.78
CA ALA A 50 4.86 -16.30 -5.73
C ALA A 50 6.09 -15.54 -6.23
N GLY A 51 5.95 -14.25 -6.59
CA GLY A 51 7.05 -13.41 -7.05
C GLY A 51 8.17 -13.23 -6.02
N ARG A 52 7.86 -13.39 -4.72
CA ARG A 52 8.86 -13.38 -3.63
C ARG A 52 9.59 -14.70 -3.46
N VAL A 53 9.08 -15.80 -4.00
CA VAL A 53 9.68 -17.13 -3.84
C VAL A 53 10.97 -17.23 -4.65
N CYS A 54 10.94 -16.88 -5.93
CA CYS A 54 12.14 -16.90 -6.77
C CYS A 54 12.03 -15.95 -7.98
N LYS A 55 13.18 -15.69 -8.63
CA LYS A 55 13.28 -14.82 -9.81
C LYS A 55 12.42 -15.31 -10.97
N THR A 56 12.29 -16.63 -11.18
CA THR A 56 11.45 -17.19 -12.25
C THR A 56 9.99 -16.83 -12.02
N PHE A 57 9.44 -17.07 -10.84
CA PHE A 57 8.06 -16.66 -10.53
C PHE A 57 7.86 -15.16 -10.69
N ARG A 58 8.83 -14.33 -10.26
CA ARG A 58 8.77 -12.87 -10.45
C ARG A 58 8.67 -12.50 -11.93
N ILE A 59 9.56 -13.04 -12.77
CA ILE A 59 9.55 -12.80 -14.22
C ILE A 59 8.21 -13.26 -14.82
N MET A 60 7.69 -14.40 -14.38
CA MET A 60 6.43 -14.95 -14.89
C MET A 60 5.22 -14.12 -14.47
N THR A 61 5.19 -13.63 -13.22
CA THR A 61 4.14 -12.72 -12.76
C THR A 61 4.16 -11.39 -13.54
N ASP A 62 5.35 -10.95 -13.96
CA ASP A 62 5.53 -9.72 -14.73
C ASP A 62 5.18 -9.92 -16.23
N LEU A 63 5.57 -11.06 -16.83
CA LEU A 63 5.39 -11.37 -18.26
C LEU A 63 3.96 -11.77 -18.64
N LEU A 64 3.23 -12.45 -17.73
CA LEU A 64 1.93 -13.02 -18.05
C LEU A 64 0.79 -12.00 -18.25
N GLY A 65 1.11 -10.70 -18.22
CA GLY A 65 0.53 -9.69 -19.10
C GLY A 65 -0.98 -9.41 -18.97
N THR A 66 -1.69 -10.14 -18.12
CA THR A 66 -3.08 -9.89 -17.76
C THR A 66 -3.06 -9.24 -16.39
N PRO A 67 -3.13 -7.91 -16.32
CA PRO A 67 -3.22 -7.26 -15.04
C PRO A 67 -4.63 -7.57 -14.53
N ARG A 68 -4.72 -8.41 -13.49
CA ARG A 68 -5.78 -8.17 -12.51
C ARG A 68 -5.50 -6.78 -11.98
N ARG A 69 -6.30 -5.81 -12.44
CA ARG A 69 -6.12 -4.40 -12.15
C ARG A 69 -6.02 -4.23 -10.64
N CYS A 70 -4.91 -3.66 -10.19
CA CYS A 70 -4.90 -3.00 -8.90
C CYS A 70 -5.81 -1.78 -9.06
N ASP A 71 -7.02 -1.83 -8.52
CA ASP A 71 -7.93 -0.69 -8.56
C ASP A 71 -7.73 0.17 -7.31
N ASP A 72 -7.40 -0.46 -6.18
CA ASP A 72 -7.26 0.17 -4.88
C ASP A 72 -5.87 -0.08 -4.29
N LEU A 73 -5.14 1.00 -4.03
CA LEU A 73 -3.86 0.99 -3.33
C LEU A 73 -3.93 1.90 -2.10
N LYS A 74 -3.56 1.37 -0.94
CA LYS A 74 -3.36 2.15 0.29
C LYS A 74 -1.95 1.88 0.80
N ILE A 75 -1.21 2.93 1.12
CA ILE A 75 0.12 2.83 1.69
C ILE A 75 0.14 3.58 3.03
N THR A 76 0.76 2.98 4.03
CA THR A 76 1.07 3.62 5.31
C THR A 76 2.55 3.48 5.54
N ILE A 77 3.24 4.60 5.76
CA ILE A 77 4.69 4.63 5.91
C ILE A 77 5.02 5.26 7.25
N GLY A 78 5.64 4.46 8.10
CA GLY A 78 6.14 4.87 9.39
C GLY A 78 7.62 4.56 9.57
N PRO A 79 8.20 4.98 10.71
CA PRO A 79 9.63 4.87 10.95
C PRO A 79 10.09 3.41 11.08
N GLU A 80 9.33 2.56 11.77
CA GLU A 80 9.74 1.17 12.05
C GLU A 80 9.05 0.15 11.14
N ARG A 81 7.85 0.48 10.66
CA ARG A 81 7.03 -0.40 9.84
C ARG A 81 6.31 0.40 8.79
N SER A 82 6.17 -0.21 7.63
CA SER A 82 5.31 0.27 6.55
C SER A 82 4.35 -0.84 6.14
N GLN A 83 3.22 -0.43 5.58
CA GLN A 83 2.18 -1.34 5.16
C GLN A 83 1.67 -0.91 3.79
N VAL A 84 1.39 -1.91 2.96
CA VAL A 84 0.69 -1.74 1.69
C VAL A 84 -0.55 -2.60 1.70
N ILE A 85 -1.68 -2.00 1.30
CA ILE A 85 -2.94 -2.69 1.09
C ILE A 85 -3.29 -2.57 -0.39
N ILE A 86 -3.35 -3.70 -1.09
CA ILE A 86 -3.68 -3.76 -2.52
C ILE A 86 -4.98 -4.55 -2.67
N ASN A 87 -6.04 -3.92 -3.16
CA ASN A 87 -7.37 -4.53 -3.30
C ASN A 87 -7.83 -5.27 -2.02
N GLY A 88 -7.57 -4.67 -0.85
CA GLY A 88 -7.89 -5.23 0.47
C GLY A 88 -6.84 -6.17 1.08
N TYR A 89 -5.83 -6.59 0.33
CA TYR A 89 -4.76 -7.48 0.82
C TYR A 89 -3.63 -6.71 1.45
N THR A 90 -3.32 -7.03 2.70
CA THR A 90 -2.31 -6.34 3.50
C THR A 90 -0.95 -7.02 3.40
N ILE A 91 0.10 -6.21 3.27
CA ILE A 91 1.49 -6.62 3.28
C ILE A 91 2.25 -5.68 4.22
N ASP A 92 2.94 -6.27 5.19
CA ASP A 92 3.74 -5.53 6.16
C ASP A 92 5.23 -5.61 5.83
N TYR A 93 5.91 -4.48 6.03
CA TYR A 93 7.34 -4.30 5.84
C TYR A 93 7.93 -3.82 7.15
N LYS A 94 8.97 -4.51 7.63
CA LYS A 94 9.75 -4.08 8.79
C LYS A 94 10.98 -3.34 8.32
N ARG A 95 11.34 -2.26 9.01
CA ARG A 95 12.62 -1.59 8.82
C ARG A 95 13.75 -2.60 9.10
N PRO A 96 14.75 -2.73 8.23
CA PRO A 96 15.92 -3.54 8.51
C PRO A 96 16.74 -2.94 9.66
N GLU A 97 17.50 -3.79 10.36
CA GLU A 97 18.45 -3.33 11.36
C GLU A 97 19.64 -2.64 10.69
N GLY A 98 20.11 -1.54 11.29
CA GLY A 98 21.26 -0.78 10.80
C GLY A 98 21.41 0.55 11.55
N GLU A 99 22.63 1.10 11.52
CA GLU A 99 22.97 2.35 12.21
C GLU A 99 22.41 3.59 11.49
N ASN A 100 22.27 3.52 10.15
CA ASN A 100 21.75 4.61 9.35
C ASN A 100 20.22 4.48 9.15
N ASP A 101 19.45 5.22 9.95
CA ASP A 101 17.98 5.21 9.91
C ASP A 101 17.43 5.57 8.51
N GLU A 102 18.01 6.58 7.86
CA GLU A 102 17.56 7.03 6.53
C GLU A 102 17.71 5.93 5.48
N GLU A 103 18.88 5.29 5.44
CA GLU A 103 19.17 4.20 4.51
C GLU A 103 18.29 2.98 4.77
N CYS A 104 18.09 2.62 6.05
CA CYS A 104 17.22 1.51 6.43
C CYS A 104 15.78 1.74 5.95
N ARG A 105 15.26 2.96 6.10
CA ARG A 105 13.93 3.34 5.60
C ARG A 105 13.86 3.34 4.08
N LYS A 106 14.88 3.85 3.38
CA LYS A 106 14.97 3.79 1.90
C LYS A 106 14.93 2.34 1.41
N ILE A 107 15.62 1.41 2.07
CA ILE A 107 15.58 -0.03 1.74
C ILE A 107 14.18 -0.60 1.93
N MET A 108 13.52 -0.28 3.06
CA MET A 108 12.15 -0.72 3.34
C MET A 108 11.17 -0.21 2.28
N ILE A 109 11.24 1.08 1.96
CA ILE A 109 10.42 1.73 0.93
C ILE A 109 10.70 1.13 -0.46
N GLY A 110 11.98 0.90 -0.79
CA GLY A 110 12.37 0.30 -2.06
C GLY A 110 11.78 -1.10 -2.25
N LYS A 111 11.88 -1.96 -1.24
CA LYS A 111 11.25 -3.29 -1.25
C LYS A 111 9.74 -3.20 -1.43
N MET A 112 9.12 -2.27 -0.71
CA MET A 112 7.69 -2.01 -0.80
C MET A 112 7.26 -1.66 -2.23
N LEU A 113 7.99 -0.74 -2.88
CA LEU A 113 7.75 -0.33 -4.26
C LEU A 113 7.99 -1.46 -5.26
N ASP A 114 9.04 -2.26 -5.06
CA ASP A 114 9.36 -3.41 -5.92
C ASP A 114 8.26 -4.47 -5.92
N ASP A 115 7.52 -4.59 -4.82
CA ASP A 115 6.43 -5.56 -4.68
C ASP A 115 5.11 -5.09 -5.31
N PHE A 116 4.80 -3.78 -5.29
CA PHE A 116 3.49 -3.31 -5.77
C PHE A 116 3.52 -2.62 -7.13
N LEU A 117 4.62 -1.96 -7.53
CA LEU A 117 4.68 -1.24 -8.81
C LEU A 117 4.39 -2.14 -10.02
N PRO A 118 4.91 -3.40 -10.09
CA PRO A 118 4.57 -4.31 -11.19
C PRO A 118 3.08 -4.64 -11.29
N LEU A 119 2.31 -4.45 -10.21
CA LEU A 119 0.89 -4.76 -10.15
C LEU A 119 -0.01 -3.63 -10.66
N ILE A 120 0.53 -2.42 -10.77
CA ILE A 120 -0.21 -1.24 -11.22
C ILE A 120 -0.06 -1.11 -12.73
N ASN A 121 -1.02 -1.65 -13.46
CA ASN A 121 -1.01 -1.55 -14.91
C ASN A 121 -1.11 -0.10 -15.37
N ASP A 122 -0.21 0.31 -16.27
CA ASP A 122 -0.15 1.67 -16.83
C ASP A 122 -0.15 2.79 -15.77
N CYS A 123 0.26 2.47 -14.54
CA CYS A 123 0.19 3.37 -13.38
C CYS A 123 -1.24 3.87 -13.08
N GLN A 124 -2.31 3.17 -13.50
CA GLN A 124 -3.70 3.59 -13.31
C GLN A 124 -4.36 2.93 -12.09
N LEU A 125 -5.05 3.72 -11.28
CA LEU A 125 -5.78 3.32 -10.08
C LEU A 125 -7.15 4.02 -10.03
N ASN A 126 -8.16 3.34 -9.47
CA ASN A 126 -9.40 4.02 -9.08
C ASN A 126 -9.19 4.78 -7.76
N PHE A 127 -8.50 4.16 -6.82
CA PHE A 127 -8.28 4.68 -5.49
C PHE A 127 -6.80 4.56 -5.09
N PHE A 128 -6.22 5.69 -4.70
CA PHE A 128 -4.90 5.74 -4.09
C PHE A 128 -4.97 6.49 -2.76
N SER A 129 -4.49 5.87 -1.69
CA SER A 129 -4.31 6.54 -0.40
C SER A 129 -2.90 6.39 0.12
N ALA A 130 -2.33 7.47 0.62
CA ALA A 130 -1.02 7.47 1.26
C ALA A 130 -1.10 8.13 2.64
N ARG A 131 -0.60 7.45 3.66
CA ARG A 131 -0.44 7.94 5.02
C ARG A 131 1.04 7.97 5.39
N PHE A 132 1.49 9.11 5.92
CA PHE A 132 2.85 9.28 6.43
C PHE A 132 2.81 9.65 7.91
N ASP A 133 3.42 8.80 8.74
CA ASP A 133 3.42 8.97 10.19
C ASP A 133 4.43 10.03 10.66
N ASP A 134 5.45 10.30 9.85
CA ASP A 134 6.47 11.30 10.14
C ASP A 134 6.99 12.00 8.87
N TYR A 135 7.67 13.12 9.07
CA TYR A 135 8.18 13.97 7.99
C TYR A 135 9.28 13.31 7.17
N LEU A 136 10.18 12.56 7.81
CA LEU A 136 11.28 11.92 7.12
C LEU A 136 10.77 10.80 6.21
N SER A 137 9.89 9.93 6.72
CA SER A 137 9.24 8.88 5.93
C SER A 137 8.51 9.42 4.70
N ASN A 138 7.92 10.61 4.82
CA ASN A 138 7.33 11.30 3.69
C ASN A 138 8.37 11.65 2.62
N ILE A 139 9.41 12.43 2.97
CA ILE A 139 10.47 12.83 2.03
C ILE A 139 11.08 11.61 1.35
N LEU A 140 11.50 10.62 2.14
CA LEU A 140 12.18 9.44 1.63
C LEU A 140 11.31 8.63 0.67
N PHE A 141 10.01 8.54 0.95
CA PHE A 141 9.11 7.87 0.04
C PHE A 141 9.07 8.55 -1.32
N HIS A 142 8.98 9.88 -1.35
CA HIS A 142 8.98 10.61 -2.61
C HIS A 142 10.26 10.42 -3.40
N ASP A 143 11.42 10.53 -2.74
CA ASP A 143 12.71 10.37 -3.42
C ASP A 143 12.80 8.99 -4.08
N VAL A 144 12.51 7.93 -3.33
CA VAL A 144 12.57 6.55 -3.86
C VAL A 144 11.46 6.30 -4.90
N PHE A 145 10.27 6.86 -4.72
CA PHE A 145 9.16 6.71 -5.67
C PHE A 145 9.50 7.36 -7.02
N GLN A 146 10.02 8.59 -7.02
CA GLN A 146 10.34 9.33 -8.25
C GLN A 146 11.46 8.67 -9.05
N GLU A 147 12.40 8.00 -8.39
CA GLU A 147 13.45 7.22 -9.07
C GLU A 147 12.91 5.97 -9.77
N ARG A 148 11.78 5.42 -9.30
CA ARG A 148 11.28 4.10 -9.72
C ARG A 148 10.02 4.13 -10.56
N SER A 149 9.23 5.20 -10.45
CA SER A 149 7.92 5.27 -11.09
C SER A 149 7.60 6.67 -11.60
N LYS A 150 6.79 6.70 -12.65
CA LYS A 150 6.10 7.92 -13.07
C LYS A 150 4.94 8.21 -12.11
N PRO A 151 4.42 9.45 -12.07
CA PRO A 151 3.22 9.74 -11.30
C PRO A 151 2.06 8.81 -11.68
N LEU A 152 1.35 8.32 -10.66
CA LEU A 152 0.19 7.45 -10.81
C LEU A 152 -1.01 8.24 -11.35
N LYS A 153 -1.86 7.62 -12.14
CA LYS A 153 -3.14 8.17 -12.54
C LYS A 153 -4.20 7.60 -11.62
N ALA A 154 -4.68 8.39 -10.67
CA ALA A 154 -5.65 7.94 -9.67
C ALA A 154 -6.94 8.76 -9.77
N HIS A 155 -8.11 8.13 -9.82
CA HIS A 155 -9.39 8.85 -9.83
C HIS A 155 -9.67 9.52 -8.48
N THR A 156 -9.39 8.79 -7.39
CA THR A 156 -9.49 9.27 -6.01
C THR A 156 -8.11 9.25 -5.36
N LEU A 157 -7.70 10.39 -4.81
CA LEU A 157 -6.49 10.53 -3.99
C LEU A 157 -6.86 10.85 -2.54
N ILE A 158 -6.35 10.10 -1.57
CA ILE A 158 -6.45 10.43 -0.14
C ILE A 158 -5.06 10.50 0.48
N CYS A 159 -4.64 11.72 0.86
CA CYS A 159 -3.36 11.96 1.52
C CYS A 159 -3.56 12.23 3.01
N LYS A 160 -2.85 11.50 3.87
CA LYS A 160 -2.92 11.65 5.32
C LYS A 160 -1.53 11.94 5.91
N GLY A 161 -1.46 12.88 6.83
CA GLY A 161 -0.20 13.15 7.53
C GLY A 161 -0.37 13.98 8.80
N PHE A 162 0.58 13.85 9.71
CA PHE A 162 0.61 14.62 10.96
C PHE A 162 1.22 16.02 10.81
N HIS A 163 1.86 16.31 9.67
CA HIS A 163 2.50 17.61 9.43
C HIS A 163 1.85 18.34 8.24
N HIS A 164 1.62 19.64 8.38
CA HIS A 164 0.91 20.46 7.39
C HIS A 164 1.60 20.48 6.01
N THR A 165 2.93 20.38 5.97
CA THR A 165 3.69 20.31 4.70
C THR A 165 3.47 19.01 3.93
N HIS A 166 2.89 17.97 4.55
CA HIS A 166 2.59 16.71 3.86
C HIS A 166 1.50 16.88 2.78
N ARG A 167 0.76 18.00 2.78
CA ARG A 167 -0.31 18.29 1.82
C ARG A 167 0.19 18.61 0.41
N PHE A 168 1.39 19.17 0.26
CA PHE A 168 1.85 19.74 -1.02
C PHE A 168 2.55 18.74 -1.95
N ILE A 169 2.72 17.49 -1.51
CA ILE A 169 3.63 16.55 -2.16
C ILE A 169 2.91 15.56 -3.11
N GLU A 170 1.59 15.73 -3.22
CA GLU A 170 0.72 15.01 -4.16
C GLU A 170 1.12 15.10 -5.62
N THR A 171 1.65 16.25 -6.06
CA THR A 171 2.05 16.51 -7.45
C THR A 171 3.18 15.58 -7.92
N ARG A 172 3.89 14.96 -6.96
CA ARG A 172 4.98 14.01 -7.23
C ARG A 172 4.49 12.57 -7.32
N LEU A 173 3.39 12.22 -6.68
CA LEU A 173 2.90 10.84 -6.59
C LEU A 173 1.85 10.53 -7.64
N VAL A 174 0.99 11.50 -7.94
CA VAL A 174 -0.09 11.35 -8.90
C VAL A 174 -0.02 12.42 -9.97
N ASP A 175 -0.36 12.03 -11.19
CA ASP A 175 -0.62 12.93 -12.30
C ASP A 175 -1.69 13.91 -11.85
N TRP A 176 -1.31 15.18 -11.70
CA TRP A 176 -2.18 16.22 -11.17
C TRP A 176 -3.51 16.29 -11.92
N ALA A 177 -3.53 16.00 -13.23
CA ALA A 177 -4.72 16.06 -14.06
C ALA A 177 -5.72 14.90 -13.85
N SER A 178 -5.32 13.84 -13.14
CA SER A 178 -6.06 12.58 -13.06
C SER A 178 -7.16 12.50 -11.98
N PRO A 179 -6.98 13.04 -10.75
CA PRO A 179 -7.99 12.86 -9.70
C PRO A 179 -9.23 13.71 -9.93
N ARG A 180 -10.41 13.12 -9.85
CA ARG A 180 -11.67 13.90 -9.74
C ARG A 180 -12.02 14.23 -8.30
N PHE A 181 -11.44 13.49 -7.37
CA PHE A 181 -11.64 13.65 -5.94
C PHE A 181 -10.32 13.59 -5.19
N ARG A 182 -10.08 14.57 -4.33
CA ARG A 182 -8.91 14.66 -3.47
C ARG A 182 -9.36 14.88 -2.04
N GLU A 183 -8.76 14.14 -1.11
CA GLU A 183 -9.05 14.28 0.31
C GLU A 183 -7.74 14.37 1.10
N TYR A 184 -7.59 15.43 1.90
CA TYR A 184 -6.42 15.65 2.75
C TYR A 184 -6.81 15.56 4.20
N HIS A 185 -6.06 14.74 4.94
CA HIS A 185 -6.21 14.56 6.37
C HIS A 185 -4.99 15.15 7.04
N GLN A 186 -5.14 16.31 7.68
CA GLN A 186 -4.13 16.80 8.60
C GLN A 186 -4.49 16.29 10.00
N MET A 187 -3.64 15.40 10.50
CA MET A 187 -3.85 14.69 11.76
C MET A 187 -3.07 15.36 12.89
N GLU A 188 -3.64 15.34 14.09
CA GLU A 188 -3.05 15.87 15.31
C GLU A 188 -3.33 14.89 16.45
N LYS A 189 -2.27 14.44 17.15
CA LYS A 189 -2.42 13.57 18.31
C LYS A 189 -2.91 14.39 19.51
N GLN A 190 -3.96 13.93 20.17
CA GLN A 190 -4.52 14.47 21.40
C GLN A 190 -4.35 13.46 22.55
N ALA A 191 -4.84 13.80 23.74
CA ALA A 191 -4.88 12.88 24.88
C ALA A 191 -5.72 11.62 24.59
N ASP A 192 -5.51 10.57 25.38
CA ASP A 192 -6.26 9.31 25.31
C ASP A 192 -6.22 8.60 23.93
N ASP A 193 -5.11 8.77 23.21
CA ASP A 193 -4.90 8.25 21.86
C ASP A 193 -5.94 8.76 20.84
N ILE A 194 -6.60 9.90 21.12
CA ILE A 194 -7.52 10.54 20.19
C ILE A 194 -6.71 11.25 19.12
N ILE A 195 -7.10 11.08 17.87
CA ILE A 195 -6.56 11.78 16.71
C ILE A 195 -7.62 12.76 16.22
N LYS A 196 -7.30 14.06 16.26
CA LYS A 196 -8.08 15.09 15.59
C LYS A 196 -7.65 15.15 14.13
N VAL A 197 -8.62 15.25 13.22
CA VAL A 197 -8.39 15.30 11.77
C VAL A 197 -9.08 16.51 11.19
N ASN A 198 -8.30 17.41 10.60
CA ASN A 198 -8.82 18.43 9.71
C ASN A 198 -8.90 17.83 8.31
N LEU A 199 -10.11 17.46 7.89
CA LEU A 199 -10.41 16.91 6.57
C LEU A 199 -10.70 18.04 5.59
N ARG A 200 -9.97 18.04 4.47
CA ARG A 200 -10.25 18.90 3.32
C ARG A 200 -10.58 18.02 2.12
N LYS A 201 -11.81 18.08 1.64
CA LYS A 201 -12.29 17.38 0.45
C LYS A 201 -12.37 18.36 -0.71
N ILE A 202 -11.83 17.96 -1.86
CA ILE A 202 -11.84 18.74 -3.09
C ILE A 202 -12.45 17.85 -4.18
N GLN A 203 -13.58 18.25 -4.71
CA GLN A 203 -14.24 17.58 -5.83
C GLN A 203 -14.20 18.48 -7.06
N CYS A 204 -13.63 17.96 -8.14
CA CYS A 204 -13.45 18.70 -9.38
C CYS A 204 -14.62 18.42 -10.31
N SER A 205 -15.36 19.47 -10.66
CA SER A 205 -16.53 19.40 -11.54
C SER A 205 -16.31 20.07 -12.89
N GLY A 206 -15.12 20.62 -13.15
CA GLY A 206 -14.81 21.25 -14.43
C GLY A 206 -14.76 20.25 -15.58
N ILE A 207 -15.04 20.75 -16.79
CA ILE A 207 -14.95 20.00 -18.03
C ILE A 207 -13.51 20.11 -18.58
N MET A 208 -13.02 19.04 -19.22
CA MET A 208 -11.73 19.04 -19.92
C MET A 208 -11.66 20.21 -20.93
N PRO A 209 -10.49 20.85 -21.11
CA PRO A 209 -9.17 20.46 -20.61
C PRO A 209 -8.81 20.96 -19.20
N ASN A 210 -9.66 21.76 -18.56
CA ASN A 210 -9.35 22.41 -17.29
C ASN A 210 -10.34 22.00 -16.18
N PRO A 211 -10.30 20.75 -15.71
CA PRO A 211 -11.25 20.23 -14.73
C PRO A 211 -11.19 20.97 -13.37
N TRP A 212 -10.10 21.69 -13.10
CA TRP A 212 -9.81 22.43 -11.87
C TRP A 212 -10.42 23.83 -11.79
N LEU A 213 -11.05 24.32 -12.87
CA LEU A 213 -11.66 25.66 -12.89
C LEU A 213 -12.92 25.72 -12.02
N GLN A 214 -13.50 24.57 -11.68
CA GLN A 214 -14.67 24.45 -10.82
C GLN A 214 -14.40 23.35 -9.80
N ASP A 215 -13.94 23.76 -8.63
CA ASP A 215 -13.69 22.87 -7.51
C ASP A 215 -14.67 23.20 -6.39
N THR A 216 -15.33 22.17 -5.84
CA THR A 216 -16.05 22.28 -4.58
C THR A 216 -15.12 21.84 -3.46
N VAL A 217 -14.87 22.75 -2.51
CA VAL A 217 -14.04 22.47 -1.33
C VAL A 217 -14.94 22.37 -0.11
N THR A 218 -14.79 21.29 0.65
CA THR A 218 -15.45 21.10 1.95
C THR A 218 -14.40 20.83 3.00
N GLU A 219 -14.45 21.59 4.10
CA GLU A 219 -13.56 21.42 5.24
C GLU A 219 -14.36 21.03 6.47
N THR A 220 -13.94 19.97 7.15
CA THR A 220 -14.59 19.46 8.36
C THR A 220 -13.54 18.99 9.36
N ILE A 221 -13.89 19.03 10.64
CA ILE A 221 -13.08 18.45 11.71
C ILE A 221 -13.76 17.16 12.13
N LYS A 222 -12.98 16.09 12.26
CA LYS A 222 -13.43 14.82 12.82
C LYS A 222 -12.40 14.29 13.81
N TYR A 223 -12.81 13.26 14.55
CA TYR A 223 -11.99 12.60 15.54
C TYR A 223 -12.09 11.08 15.37
N PHE A 224 -10.99 10.38 15.63
CA PHE A 224 -10.95 8.92 15.73
C PHE A 224 -9.94 8.51 16.80
N ARG A 225 -9.94 7.25 17.25
CA ARG A 225 -8.91 6.74 18.18
C ARG A 225 -7.81 6.02 17.43
N GLU A 226 -6.56 6.15 17.84
CA GLU A 226 -5.42 5.46 17.21
C GLU A 226 -5.71 3.95 17.08
N GLY A 227 -5.64 3.44 15.84
CA GLY A 227 -6.01 2.06 15.50
C GLY A 227 -7.47 1.85 15.05
N GLN A 228 -8.31 2.89 15.04
CA GLN A 228 -9.75 2.84 14.68
C GLN A 228 -10.11 3.90 13.63
N GLU A 229 -9.32 4.01 12.57
CA GLU A 229 -9.57 4.95 11.45
C GLU A 229 -10.84 4.65 10.65
N ASP A 230 -11.50 3.52 10.91
CA ASP A 230 -12.80 3.17 10.33
C ASP A 230 -13.96 3.96 10.96
N ILE A 231 -13.75 4.62 12.11
CA ILE A 231 -14.79 5.30 12.87
C ILE A 231 -14.44 6.77 13.08
N TYR A 232 -15.03 7.64 12.26
CA TYR A 232 -14.94 9.10 12.42
C TYR A 232 -16.17 9.63 13.16
N VAL A 233 -15.93 10.50 14.15
CA VAL A 233 -16.99 11.22 14.88
C VAL A 233 -16.75 12.73 14.84
N ASP A 234 -17.82 13.51 15.08
CA ASP A 234 -17.77 14.97 15.06
C ASP A 234 -17.20 15.59 16.33
N GLU A 235 -17.28 14.89 17.47
CA GLU A 235 -16.80 15.37 18.76
C GLU A 235 -15.90 14.32 19.45
N PRO A 236 -14.85 14.75 20.18
CA PRO A 236 -13.86 13.84 20.77
C PRO A 236 -14.43 12.90 21.85
N ASN A 237 -15.43 13.34 22.61
CA ASN A 237 -16.16 12.55 23.62
C ASN A 237 -17.03 11.44 23.00
N LEU A 238 -17.30 11.48 21.69
CA LEU A 238 -18.04 10.44 20.98
C LEU A 238 -17.12 9.34 20.43
N VAL A 239 -15.80 9.48 20.57
CA VAL A 239 -14.83 8.50 20.07
C VAL A 239 -14.96 7.22 20.92
N PRO A 240 -15.30 6.06 20.31
CA PRO A 240 -15.48 4.82 21.07
C PRO A 240 -14.18 4.40 21.77
N PRO A 241 -14.26 3.57 22.82
CA PRO A 241 -13.08 2.99 23.43
C PRO A 241 -12.31 2.09 22.45
N LYS A 242 -11.02 1.86 22.72
CA LYS A 242 -10.20 0.90 21.98
C LYS A 242 -10.89 -0.47 22.01
N LYS A 243 -11.06 -1.08 20.83
CA LYS A 243 -11.47 -2.48 20.71
C LYS A 243 -10.37 -3.33 21.37
N GLN A 244 -10.75 -4.21 22.30
CA GLN A 244 -9.86 -5.17 22.95
C GLN A 244 -9.47 -6.27 21.98
#